data_AF-W4Q2K0-F1
#
_entry.id   AF-W4Q2K0-F1
#
_cell.length_a   1.000
_cell.length_b   1.000
_cell.length_c   1.000
_cell.angle_alpha   90.00
_cell.angle_beta   90.00
_cell.angle_gamma   90.00
#
_symmetry.space_group_name_H-M   'P 1'
#
loop_
_entity.id
_entity.type
_entity.pdbx_description
1 polymer ?
#
loop_
_entity_poly.entity_id
_entity_poly.type
_entity_poly.pdbx_seq_one_letter_code
_entity_poly.pdbx_strand_id
1 'polypeptide(L)'
;MQTGMQHAHLDSWWLLIVLFLITYFLLKAGKAKGAKILHMIVRLFYIVMLFSGVYLLSMWGFPLTHVIKGILAIVLIYAMEMILVRTKKGTLGSKAPMYWGILIVSLVLVLLLAFRIISF
;
A
#
# COMPACT_ATOMS: atom_id res chain seq x y z
N MET A 1 20.20 -1.27 17.34
CA MET A 1 19.20 -2.36 17.48
C MET A 1 18.00 -1.98 16.61
N GLN A 2 17.58 -2.85 15.69
CA GLN A 2 16.33 -2.62 14.99
C GLN A 2 15.16 -2.82 15.97
N THR A 3 14.21 -1.89 16.01
CA THR A 3 13.07 -1.98 16.94
C THR A 3 12.04 -2.98 16.41
N GLY A 4 11.25 -3.61 17.28
CA GLY A 4 10.15 -4.50 16.83
C GLY A 4 9.17 -3.80 15.86
N MET A 5 9.07 -2.47 15.96
CA MET A 5 8.30 -1.63 15.04
C MET A 5 8.87 -1.61 13.62
N GLN A 6 10.20 -1.68 13.45
CA GLN A 6 10.85 -1.75 12.15
C GLN A 6 10.53 -3.07 11.44
N HIS A 7 10.62 -4.20 12.15
CA HIS A 7 10.24 -5.51 11.58
C HIS A 7 8.76 -5.51 11.18
N ALA A 8 7.87 -5.04 12.07
CA ALA A 8 6.45 -4.96 11.75
C ALA A 8 6.16 -4.13 10.49
N HIS A 9 6.86 -3.00 10.29
CA HIS A 9 6.73 -2.18 9.09
C HIS A 9 7.30 -2.87 7.84
N LEU A 10 8.50 -3.47 7.95
CA LEU A 10 9.19 -4.13 6.84
C LEU A 10 8.51 -5.43 6.40
N ASP A 11 7.84 -6.14 7.31
CA ASP A 11 7.13 -7.37 6.98
C ASP A 11 5.71 -7.08 6.46
N SER A 12 5.14 -5.92 6.80
CA SER A 12 3.77 -5.57 6.41
C SER A 12 3.64 -5.16 4.93
N TRP A 13 4.66 -4.57 4.30
CA TRP A 13 4.50 -4.00 2.95
C TRP A 13 4.25 -5.07 1.89
N TRP A 14 5.00 -6.18 1.90
CA TRP A 14 4.84 -7.24 0.89
C TRP A 14 3.52 -7.99 1.13
N LEU A 15 3.16 -8.22 2.39
CA LEU A 15 1.90 -8.86 2.77
C LEU A 15 0.71 -8.01 2.32
N LEU A 16 0.80 -6.69 2.45
CA LEU A 16 -0.21 -5.76 1.96
C LEU A 16 -0.43 -5.87 0.45
N ILE A 17 0.64 -5.95 -0.34
CA ILE A 17 0.55 -6.16 -1.80
C ILE A 17 -0.12 -7.49 -2.13
N VAL A 18 0.27 -8.57 -1.45
CA VAL A 18 -0.33 -9.91 -1.64
C VAL A 18 -1.82 -9.89 -1.30
N LEU A 19 -2.20 -9.36 -0.14
CA LEU A 19 -3.59 -9.25 0.30
C LEU A 19 -4.43 -8.44 -0.69
N PHE A 20 -3.87 -7.35 -1.22
CA PHE A 20 -4.53 -6.54 -2.24
C PHE A 20 -4.79 -7.32 -3.53
N LEU A 21 -3.79 -8.03 -4.06
CA LEU A 21 -3.95 -8.83 -5.28
C LEU A 21 -5.00 -9.93 -5.09
N ILE A 22 -4.93 -10.67 -3.97
CA ILE A 22 -5.93 -11.70 -3.66
C ILE A 22 -7.32 -11.08 -3.56
N THR A 23 -7.48 -9.95 -2.86
CA THR A 23 -8.76 -9.25 -2.75
C THR A 23 -9.30 -8.83 -4.12
N TYR A 24 -8.44 -8.28 -4.98
CA TYR A 24 -8.81 -7.86 -6.33
C TYR A 24 -9.32 -9.05 -7.17
N PHE A 25 -8.60 -10.17 -7.17
CA PHE A 25 -9.02 -11.35 -7.92
C PHE A 25 -10.29 -12.00 -7.36
N LEU A 26 -10.50 -11.99 -6.04
CA LEU A 26 -11.76 -12.45 -5.44
C LEU A 26 -12.95 -11.57 -5.83
N LEU A 27 -12.76 -10.25 -5.90
CA LEU A 27 -13.77 -9.32 -6.40
C LEU A 27 -14.11 -9.63 -7.87
N LYS A 28 -13.10 -9.85 -8.71
CA LYS A 28 -13.27 -10.23 -10.12
C LYS A 28 -13.95 -11.59 -10.31
N ALA A 29 -13.69 -12.54 -9.42
CA ALA A 29 -14.30 -13.87 -9.42
C ALA A 29 -15.69 -13.93 -8.79
N GLY A 30 -16.27 -12.79 -8.39
CA GLY A 30 -17.60 -12.74 -7.76
C GLY A 30 -17.67 -13.35 -6.35
N LYS A 31 -16.53 -13.62 -5.70
CA LYS A 31 -16.45 -14.24 -4.37
C LYS A 31 -16.65 -13.21 -3.26
N ALA A 32 -17.86 -12.68 -3.16
CA ALA A 32 -18.18 -11.50 -2.32
C ALA A 32 -17.80 -11.66 -0.83
N LYS A 33 -18.02 -12.83 -0.22
CA LYS A 33 -17.72 -13.05 1.20
C LYS A 33 -16.21 -12.98 1.49
N GLY A 34 -15.41 -13.73 0.74
CA GLY A 34 -13.95 -13.74 0.88
C GLY A 34 -13.34 -12.37 0.55
N ALA A 35 -13.81 -11.74 -0.52
CA ALA A 35 -13.40 -10.39 -0.88
C ALA A 35 -13.71 -9.37 0.23
N LYS A 36 -14.87 -9.44 0.89
CA LYS A 36 -15.22 -8.53 1.99
C LYS A 36 -14.27 -8.69 3.17
N ILE A 37 -13.97 -9.93 3.58
CA ILE A 37 -13.07 -10.21 4.70
C ILE A 37 -11.66 -9.68 4.40
N LEU A 38 -11.10 -10.06 3.24
CA LEU A 38 -9.75 -9.63 2.89
C LEU A 38 -9.66 -8.12 2.65
N HIS A 39 -10.69 -7.49 2.11
CA HIS A 39 -10.73 -6.03 1.98
C HIS A 39 -10.70 -5.34 3.36
N MET A 40 -11.37 -5.88 4.37
CA MET A 40 -11.27 -5.37 5.75
C MET A 40 -9.86 -5.54 6.33
N ILE A 41 -9.21 -6.68 6.05
CA ILE A 41 -7.82 -6.93 6.48
C ILE A 41 -6.85 -5.98 5.78
N VAL A 42 -6.99 -5.77 4.47
CA VAL A 42 -6.20 -4.80 3.70
C VAL A 42 -6.28 -3.40 4.33
N ARG A 43 -7.48 -2.95 4.74
CA ARG A 43 -7.66 -1.66 5.42
C ARG A 43 -6.97 -1.60 6.78
N LEU A 44 -6.99 -2.69 7.55
CA LEU A 44 -6.23 -2.78 8.79
C LEU A 44 -4.72 -2.63 8.53
N PHE A 45 -4.21 -3.31 7.49
CA PHE A 45 -2.80 -3.18 7.11
C PHE A 45 -2.44 -1.78 6.60
N TYR A 46 -3.35 -1.05 5.96
CA TYR A 46 -3.12 0.37 5.65
C TYR A 46 -2.87 1.19 6.92
N ILE A 47 -3.68 0.99 7.94
CA ILE A 47 -3.53 1.69 9.22
C ILE A 47 -2.20 1.31 9.89
N VAL A 48 -1.87 0.01 9.91
CA VAL A 48 -0.59 -0.47 10.43
C VAL A 48 0.58 0.15 9.69
N MET A 49 0.56 0.18 8.36
CA MET A 49 1.63 0.78 7.53
C MET A 49 1.79 2.29 7.77
N LEU A 50 0.70 3.03 7.89
CA LEU A 50 0.74 4.46 8.14
C LEU A 50 1.23 4.78 9.55
N PHE A 51 0.67 4.12 10.56
CA PHE A 51 1.05 4.35 11.96
C PHE A 51 2.51 3.97 12.21
N SER A 52 2.93 2.80 11.71
CA SER A 52 4.32 2.34 11.81
C SER A 52 5.28 3.25 11.05
N GLY A 53 4.92 3.71 9.85
CA GLY A 53 5.73 4.65 9.08
C GLY A 53 5.91 6.00 9.78
N VAL A 54 4.84 6.58 10.31
CA VAL A 54 4.90 7.86 11.03
C VAL A 54 5.71 7.73 12.32
N TYR A 55 5.56 6.62 13.04
CA TYR A 55 6.39 6.35 14.22
C TYR A 55 7.88 6.30 13.87
N LEU A 56 8.25 5.59 12.80
CA LEU A 56 9.64 5.52 12.35
C LEU A 56 10.18 6.87 11.88
N LEU A 57 9.37 7.67 11.19
CA LEU A 57 9.74 9.03 10.79
C LEU A 57 10.04 9.92 11.99
N SER A 58 9.20 9.85 13.04
CA SER A 58 9.41 10.59 14.29
C SER A 58 10.72 10.18 14.96
N MET A 59 10.99 8.88 15.05
CA MET A 59 12.24 8.35 15.64
C MET A 59 13.49 8.76 14.86
N TRP A 60 13.37 9.01 13.55
CA TRP A 60 14.49 9.39 12.70
C TRP A 60 14.63 10.91 12.49
N GLY A 61 13.75 11.73 13.08
CA GLY A 61 13.79 13.18 12.91
C GLY A 61 13.35 13.66 11.53
N PHE A 62 12.42 12.94 10.88
CA PHE A 62 11.81 13.31 9.59
C PHE A 62 12.81 13.58 8.44
N PRO A 63 13.73 12.65 8.12
CA PRO A 63 14.64 12.83 6.99
C PRO A 63 13.85 12.92 5.68
N LEU A 64 14.19 13.90 4.83
CA LEU A 64 13.43 14.25 3.62
C LEU A 64 13.14 13.05 2.72
N THR A 65 14.15 12.19 2.47
CA THR A 65 14.00 10.94 1.69
C THR A 65 12.87 10.04 2.23
N HIS A 66 12.76 9.89 3.55
CA HIS A 66 11.73 9.03 4.13
C HIS A 66 10.37 9.72 4.19
N VAL A 67 10.33 11.05 4.33
CA VAL A 67 9.07 11.82 4.26
C VAL A 67 8.45 11.68 2.88
N ILE A 68 9.25 11.85 1.82
CA ILE A 68 8.78 11.66 0.43
C ILE A 68 8.34 10.22 0.19
N LYS A 69 9.09 9.23 0.69
CA LYS A 69 8.67 7.82 0.67
C LYS A 69 7.31 7.61 1.36
N GLY A 70 7.09 8.27 2.49
CA GLY A 70 5.81 8.23 3.22
C GLY A 70 4.65 8.81 2.41
N ILE A 71 4.85 9.94 1.73
CA ILE A 71 3.84 10.55 0.84
C ILE A 71 3.51 9.60 -0.33
N LEU A 72 4.53 9.02 -0.96
CA LEU A 72 4.33 8.03 -2.04
C LEU A 72 3.59 6.78 -1.55
N ALA A 73 3.84 6.34 -0.31
CA ALA A 73 3.11 5.23 0.29
C ALA A 73 1.62 5.55 0.50
N ILE A 74 1.27 6.80 0.85
CA ILE A 74 -0.14 7.24 0.92
C ILE A 74 -0.79 7.21 -0.47
N VAL A 75 -0.09 7.67 -1.51
CA VAL A 75 -0.58 7.59 -2.90
C VAL A 75 -0.77 6.14 -3.35
N LEU A 76 0.15 5.25 -2.97
CA LEU A 76 0.04 3.81 -3.23
C LEU A 76 -1.20 3.21 -2.56
N ILE A 77 -1.42 3.48 -1.27
CA ILE A 77 -2.61 3.04 -0.53
C ILE A 77 -3.89 3.57 -1.17
N TYR A 78 -3.90 4.85 -1.57
CA TYR A 78 -5.02 5.44 -2.29
C TYR A 78 -5.33 4.68 -3.59
N ALA A 79 -4.32 4.39 -4.41
CA ALA A 79 -4.51 3.65 -5.65
C ALA A 79 -5.07 2.25 -5.40
N MET A 80 -4.54 1.54 -4.40
CA MET A 80 -5.03 0.21 -4.00
C MET A 80 -6.49 0.25 -3.56
N GLU A 81 -6.88 1.16 -2.66
CA GLU A 81 -8.27 1.30 -2.20
C GLU A 81 -9.21 1.68 -3.34
N MET A 82 -8.81 2.58 -4.23
CA MET A 82 -9.63 2.96 -5.38
C MET A 82 -9.83 1.81 -6.35
N ILE A 83 -8.81 0.98 -6.59
CA ILE A 83 -8.96 -0.23 -7.41
C ILE A 83 -9.96 -1.19 -6.77
N LEU A 84 -9.85 -1.48 -5.47
CA LEU A 84 -10.75 -2.43 -4.79
C LEU A 84 -12.20 -1.91 -4.74
N VAL A 85 -12.41 -0.66 -4.33
CA VAL A 85 -13.74 -0.05 -4.22
C VAL A 85 -14.41 0.06 -5.58
N ARG A 86 -13.70 0.52 -6.61
CA ARG A 86 -14.27 0.66 -7.95
C ARG A 86 -14.50 -0.69 -8.63
N THR A 87 -13.67 -1.69 -8.34
CA THR A 87 -13.92 -3.08 -8.80
C THR A 87 -15.18 -3.63 -8.16
N LYS A 88 -15.34 -3.49 -6.83
CA LYS A 88 -16.55 -3.90 -6.12
C LYS A 88 -17.81 -3.21 -6.64
N LYS A 89 -17.71 -1.93 -7.01
CA LYS A 89 -18.82 -1.13 -7.57
C LYS A 89 -19.04 -1.35 -9.07
N GLY A 90 -18.23 -2.15 -9.76
CA GLY A 90 -18.30 -2.31 -11.21
C GLY A 90 -17.94 -1.05 -12.02
N THR A 91 -17.40 -0.01 -11.37
CA THR A 91 -17.10 1.29 -12.01
C THR A 91 -15.67 1.43 -12.47
N LEU A 92 -14.80 0.43 -12.21
CA LEU A 92 -13.37 0.49 -12.57
C LEU A 92 -13.17 0.69 -14.08
N GLY A 93 -13.78 -0.17 -14.91
CA GLY A 93 -13.91 -0.02 -16.37
C GLY A 93 -12.73 0.68 -17.06
N SER A 94 -13.03 1.76 -17.78
CA SER A 94 -12.05 2.59 -18.51
C SER A 94 -11.04 3.30 -17.62
N LYS A 95 -11.28 3.44 -16.31
CA LYS A 95 -10.33 4.06 -15.38
C LYS A 95 -9.28 3.09 -14.85
N ALA A 96 -9.37 1.79 -15.20
CA ALA A 96 -8.42 0.78 -14.76
C ALA A 96 -6.96 1.15 -15.05
N PRO A 97 -6.58 1.55 -16.30
CA PRO A 97 -5.18 1.84 -16.62
C PRO A 97 -4.61 2.98 -15.79
N MET A 98 -5.41 4.01 -15.49
CA MET A 98 -5.01 5.15 -14.67
C MET A 98 -4.66 4.72 -13.24
N TYR A 99 -5.55 3.99 -12.56
CA TYR A 99 -5.30 3.59 -11.17
C TYR A 99 -4.19 2.54 -11.05
N TRP A 100 -4.11 1.60 -12.00
CA TRP A 100 -2.99 0.64 -12.03
C TRP A 100 -1.66 1.32 -12.36
N GLY A 101 -1.67 2.33 -13.24
CA GLY A 101 -0.49 3.16 -13.52
C GLY A 101 -0.02 3.90 -12.27
N ILE A 102 -0.91 4.55 -11.52
CA ILE A 102 -0.58 5.20 -10.24
C ILE A 102 -0.01 4.16 -9.26
N LEU A 103 -0.64 2.99 -9.13
CA LEU A 103 -0.18 1.92 -8.25
C LEU A 103 1.24 1.45 -8.61
N ILE A 104 1.49 1.14 -9.88
CA ILE A 104 2.79 0.62 -10.34
C ILE A 104 3.87 1.69 -10.19
N VAL A 105 3.61 2.92 -10.63
CA VAL A 105 4.58 4.02 -10.54
C VAL A 105 4.91 4.32 -9.08
N SER A 106 3.90 4.47 -8.21
CA SER A 106 4.13 4.72 -6.78
C SER A 106 4.85 3.56 -6.09
N LEU A 107 4.50 2.30 -6.40
CA LEU A 107 5.18 1.12 -5.86
C LEU A 107 6.67 1.10 -6.26
N VAL A 108 6.97 1.33 -7.54
CA VAL A 108 8.36 1.38 -8.03
C VAL A 108 9.14 2.49 -7.32
N LEU A 109 8.59 3.70 -7.23
CA LEU A 109 9.26 4.81 -6.55
C LEU A 109 9.52 4.52 -5.07
N VAL A 110 8.54 3.93 -4.36
CA VAL A 110 8.71 3.53 -2.96
C VAL A 110 9.82 2.49 -2.81
N LEU A 111 9.92 1.51 -3.71
CA LEU A 111 10.97 0.49 -3.68
C LEU A 111 12.35 1.08 -4.00
N LEU A 112 12.45 1.96 -5.00
CA LEU A 112 13.72 2.64 -5.35
C LEU A 112 14.26 3.46 -4.18
N LEU A 113 13.40 4.16 -3.45
CA LEU A 113 13.76 4.88 -2.22
C LEU A 113 14.09 3.90 -1.07
N ALA A 114 13.34 2.81 -0.93
CA ALA A 114 13.56 1.83 0.14
C ALA A 114 14.91 1.11 0.00
N PHE A 115 15.31 0.75 -1.21
CA PHE A 115 16.60 0.12 -1.50
C PHE A 115 17.74 1.13 -1.68
N ARG A 116 17.50 2.42 -1.42
CA ARG A 116 18.48 3.51 -1.55
C ARG A 116 19.12 3.59 -2.94
N ILE A 117 18.38 3.20 -3.97
CA ILE A 117 18.78 3.39 -5.38
C ILE A 117 18.66 4.87 -5.75
N ILE A 118 17.63 5.54 -5.21
CA ILE A 118 17.44 6.99 -5.27
C ILE A 118 17.41 7.51 -3.84
N SER A 119 18.15 8.59 -3.55
CA SER A 119 18.17 9.26 -2.25
C SER A 119 18.59 10.73 -2.40
N PHE A 120 18.19 11.56 -1.46
CA PHE A 120 18.50 12.99 -1.37
C PHE A 120 18.53 13.45 0.08
#